data_AF-A0AAD9NMB5-F1
#
_entry.id   AF-A0AAD9NMB5-F1
#
_cell.length_a   1.000
_cell.length_b   1.000
_cell.length_c   1.000
_cell.angle_alpha   90.00
_cell.angle_beta   90.00
_cell.angle_gamma   90.00
#
_symmetry.space_group_name_H-M   'P 1'
#
loop_
_entity.id
_entity.type
_entity.pdbx_description
1 polymer ?
#
loop_
_entity_poly.entity_id
_entity_poly.type
_entity_poly.pdbx_seq_one_letter_code
_entity_poly.pdbx_strand_id
1 'polypeptide(L)'
;NIKKTCWNISILSILLLLLLLLLLLLLLLLLLLLLLLLLLLLLRTTTTSSSSSSSSSSSTTAQVSVAGCSHKCCVSSYRLAPENLFPKGLDDCVKTIKYFMKHAASFGADAQRIAVAGDSSGGNLAAAVALRLRNEKMKPKLKMQILIYPVLQAFDFNTPSYQEHACDPYLDRSWMIAFWMWYGYGNMPTSMLPILMSSEHSTAAAKATYGKYVDRSVLAADIQARYDPSNVVVNGNATIWKHLQPIVTNEYFSPLLAKTDVLRDEGTMYIARLRAAGVKVEHAHYQALHALVDNLSIPFASNAVNVMVDYLKANM
;
A
#
# COMPACT_ATOMS: atom_id res chain seq x y z
N ASN A 1 -60.52 -24.04 20.13
CA ASN A 1 -60.80 -24.07 18.67
C ASN A 1 -59.63 -23.44 17.90
N ILE A 2 -58.42 -24.03 17.98
CA ILE A 2 -57.15 -23.36 17.61
C ILE A 2 -56.60 -23.93 16.28
N LYS A 3 -57.39 -23.82 15.19
CA LYS A 3 -57.02 -24.32 13.84
C LYS A 3 -57.48 -23.42 12.68
N LYS A 4 -57.72 -22.12 12.90
CA LYS A 4 -58.24 -21.18 11.87
C LYS A 4 -57.51 -19.83 11.75
N THR A 5 -56.28 -19.71 12.24
CA THR A 5 -55.52 -18.44 12.28
C THR A 5 -54.21 -18.41 11.48
N CYS A 6 -53.80 -19.50 10.83
CA CYS A 6 -52.51 -19.56 10.11
C CYS A 6 -52.60 -19.44 8.58
N TRP A 7 -53.79 -19.21 8.01
CA TRP A 7 -54.03 -19.12 6.57
C TRP A 7 -54.73 -17.82 6.19
N ASN A 8 -54.05 -16.69 6.43
CA ASN A 8 -54.44 -15.40 5.87
C ASN A 8 -53.21 -14.48 5.68
N ILE A 9 -52.15 -15.02 5.06
CA ILE A 9 -51.18 -14.17 4.36
C ILE A 9 -51.98 -13.51 3.23
N SER A 10 -52.21 -12.20 3.33
CA SER A 10 -52.97 -11.47 2.31
C SER A 10 -52.32 -11.68 0.94
N ILE A 11 -53.15 -11.85 -0.10
CA ILE A 11 -52.67 -11.93 -1.49
C ILE A 11 -51.80 -10.71 -1.82
N LEU A 12 -52.13 -9.55 -1.24
CA LEU A 12 -51.34 -8.31 -1.33
C LEU A 12 -49.91 -8.47 -0.80
N SER A 13 -49.69 -9.21 0.30
CA SER A 13 -48.36 -9.48 0.86
C SER A 13 -47.51 -10.36 -0.06
N ILE A 14 -48.13 -11.36 -0.70
CA ILE A 14 -47.44 -12.25 -1.66
C ILE A 14 -47.06 -11.45 -2.92
N LEU A 15 -47.97 -10.62 -3.43
CA LEU A 15 -47.70 -9.71 -4.56
C LEU A 15 -46.58 -8.71 -4.24
N LEU A 16 -46.55 -8.16 -3.02
CA LEU A 16 -45.49 -7.25 -2.58
C LEU A 16 -44.12 -7.95 -2.55
N LEU A 17 -44.07 -9.19 -2.06
CA LEU A 17 -42.83 -9.99 -2.01
C LEU A 17 -42.32 -10.34 -3.42
N LEU A 18 -43.22 -10.70 -4.33
CA LEU A 18 -42.90 -10.97 -5.74
C LEU A 18 -42.42 -9.70 -6.46
N LEU A 19 -43.02 -8.54 -6.19
CA LEU A 19 -42.57 -7.25 -6.73
C LEU A 19 -41.17 -6.88 -6.22
N LEU A 20 -40.89 -7.08 -4.93
CA LEU A 20 -39.56 -6.88 -4.34
C LEU A 20 -38.51 -7.81 -4.97
N LEU A 21 -38.83 -9.09 -5.17
CA LEU A 21 -37.95 -10.05 -5.85
C LEU A 21 -37.69 -9.66 -7.32
N LEU A 22 -38.72 -9.18 -8.04
CA LEU A 22 -38.58 -8.70 -9.41
C LEU A 22 -37.68 -7.46 -9.50
N LEU A 23 -37.86 -6.50 -8.59
CA LEU A 23 -37.00 -5.31 -8.49
C LEU A 23 -35.54 -5.67 -8.16
N LEU A 24 -35.32 -6.63 -7.26
CA LEU A 24 -33.98 -7.11 -6.91
C LEU A 24 -33.29 -7.81 -8.11
N LEU A 25 -34.04 -8.61 -8.86
CA LEU A 25 -33.58 -9.25 -10.11
C LEU A 25 -33.23 -8.23 -11.19
N LEU A 26 -34.03 -7.17 -11.37
CA LEU A 26 -33.75 -6.08 -12.30
C LEU A 26 -32.50 -5.29 -11.90
N LEU A 27 -32.30 -5.03 -10.61
CA LEU A 27 -31.08 -4.41 -10.07
C LEU A 27 -29.83 -5.28 -10.33
N LEU A 28 -29.92 -6.60 -10.09
CA LEU A 28 -28.86 -7.55 -10.40
C LEU A 28 -28.54 -7.60 -11.90
N LEU A 29 -29.55 -7.59 -12.77
CA LEU A 29 -29.37 -7.57 -14.22
C LEU A 29 -28.69 -6.26 -14.68
N LEU A 30 -29.09 -5.11 -14.11
CA LEU A 30 -28.49 -3.81 -14.41
C LEU A 30 -27.03 -3.74 -13.94
N LEU A 31 -26.71 -4.32 -12.77
CA LEU A 31 -25.35 -4.41 -12.26
C LEU A 31 -24.47 -5.29 -13.16
N LEU A 32 -24.99 -6.44 -13.62
CA LEU A 32 -24.30 -7.33 -14.56
C LEU A 32 -24.06 -6.65 -15.92
N LEU A 33 -25.03 -5.88 -16.42
CA LEU A 33 -24.88 -5.08 -17.64
C LEU A 33 -23.80 -4.01 -17.48
N LEU A 34 -23.77 -3.29 -16.35
CA LEU A 34 -22.73 -2.30 -16.05
C LEU A 34 -21.33 -2.93 -15.94
N LEU A 35 -21.21 -4.08 -15.28
CA LEU A 35 -19.95 -4.85 -15.20
C LEU A 35 -19.49 -5.36 -16.57
N LEU A 36 -20.41 -5.82 -17.43
CA LEU A 36 -20.11 -6.21 -18.81
C LEU A 36 -19.65 -5.00 -19.65
N LEU A 37 -20.28 -3.84 -19.47
CA LEU A 37 -19.92 -2.60 -20.16
C LEU A 37 -18.53 -2.10 -19.72
N LEU A 38 -18.22 -2.20 -18.42
CA LEU A 38 -16.89 -1.92 -17.88
C LEU A 38 -15.83 -2.88 -18.43
N LEU A 39 -16.13 -4.18 -18.49
CA LEU A 39 -15.24 -5.21 -19.06
C LEU A 39 -14.99 -4.95 -20.56
N LEU A 40 -16.03 -4.59 -21.33
CA LEU A 40 -15.89 -4.23 -22.74
C LEU A 40 -15.07 -2.96 -22.95
N LEU A 41 -15.21 -1.95 -22.08
CA LEU A 41 -14.37 -0.74 -22.11
C LEU A 41 -12.90 -1.08 -21.80
N LEU A 42 -12.62 -1.89 -20.77
CA LEU A 42 -11.28 -2.36 -20.45
C LEU A 42 -10.67 -3.14 -21.62
N LEU A 43 -11.38 -4.12 -22.18
CA LEU A 43 -10.95 -4.84 -23.38
C LEU A 43 -10.65 -3.91 -24.56
N ARG A 44 -11.45 -2.86 -24.76
CA ARG A 44 -11.24 -1.86 -25.82
C ARG A 44 -10.01 -0.98 -25.61
N THR A 45 -9.52 -0.82 -24.37
CA THR A 45 -8.22 -0.19 -24.12
C THR A 45 -7.04 -1.13 -24.42
N THR A 46 -7.22 -2.44 -24.27
CA THR A 46 -6.15 -3.43 -24.55
C THR A 46 -5.91 -3.70 -26.04
N THR A 47 -6.88 -3.42 -26.92
CA THR A 47 -6.78 -3.73 -28.36
C THR A 47 -6.10 -2.66 -29.23
N THR A 48 -5.62 -1.56 -28.65
CA THR A 48 -4.90 -0.49 -29.38
C THR A 48 -3.37 -0.59 -29.35
N SER A 49 -2.80 -1.64 -28.75
CA SER A 49 -1.34 -1.84 -28.68
C SER A 49 -0.91 -3.28 -28.98
N SER A 50 -0.91 -3.68 -30.25
CA SER A 50 -0.45 -5.00 -30.70
C SER A 50 0.51 -4.92 -31.89
N SER A 51 1.76 -4.52 -31.64
CA SER A 51 2.90 -4.81 -32.51
C SER A 51 3.66 -6.03 -31.97
N SER A 52 3.82 -7.07 -32.79
CA SER A 52 4.31 -8.38 -32.38
C SER A 52 5.81 -8.44 -32.06
N SER A 53 6.18 -9.14 -30.98
CA SER A 53 7.46 -9.86 -30.87
C SER A 53 7.35 -11.06 -29.94
N SER A 54 8.27 -12.02 -30.07
CA SER A 54 8.13 -13.38 -29.55
C SER A 54 8.72 -13.61 -28.15
N SER A 55 8.38 -14.76 -27.58
CA SER A 55 8.73 -15.21 -26.23
C SER A 55 10.22 -15.17 -25.89
N SER A 56 10.59 -14.38 -24.88
CA SER A 56 11.69 -14.70 -23.96
C SER A 56 11.40 -14.14 -22.57
N SER A 57 11.76 -14.86 -21.52
CA SER A 57 11.43 -14.53 -20.13
C SER A 57 12.32 -13.41 -19.57
N SER A 58 12.04 -12.17 -19.98
CA SER A 58 12.68 -10.96 -19.46
C SER A 58 11.64 -10.05 -18.78
N SER A 59 12.03 -9.43 -17.66
CA SER A 59 11.16 -8.53 -16.90
C SER A 59 10.97 -7.21 -17.65
N THR A 60 9.84 -7.06 -18.35
CA THR A 60 9.53 -5.90 -19.19
C THR A 60 9.54 -4.61 -18.36
N THR A 61 10.65 -3.87 -18.46
CA THR A 61 10.82 -2.55 -17.85
C THR A 61 10.36 -1.52 -18.88
N ALA A 62 9.18 -0.93 -18.65
CA ALA A 62 8.64 0.08 -19.56
C ALA A 62 9.30 1.44 -19.28
N GLN A 63 9.83 2.08 -20.32
CA GLN A 63 10.18 3.50 -20.24
C GLN A 63 8.94 4.35 -20.54
N VAL A 64 8.69 5.34 -19.69
CA VAL A 64 7.60 6.30 -19.85
C VAL A 64 8.20 7.70 -19.91
N SER A 65 7.81 8.45 -20.94
CA SER A 65 8.12 9.88 -21.04
C SER A 65 6.97 10.67 -20.40
N VAL A 66 7.27 11.38 -19.31
CA VAL A 66 6.28 12.26 -18.66
C VAL A 66 6.24 13.58 -19.43
N ALA A 67 5.08 13.92 -19.98
CA ALA A 67 4.90 15.16 -20.74
C ALA A 67 5.27 16.38 -19.88
N GLY A 68 6.01 17.34 -20.46
CA GLY A 68 6.50 18.51 -19.74
C GLY A 68 7.63 18.25 -18.74
N CYS A 69 8.26 17.06 -18.77
CA CYS A 69 9.39 16.72 -17.91
C CYS A 69 10.56 16.12 -18.73
N SER A 70 11.79 16.58 -18.48
CA SER A 70 13.01 16.04 -19.11
C SER A 70 13.44 14.67 -18.55
N HIS A 71 12.89 14.29 -17.39
CA HIS A 71 13.21 13.05 -16.69
C HIS A 71 12.75 11.79 -17.45
N LYS A 72 13.55 10.73 -17.33
CA LYS A 72 13.20 9.38 -17.81
C LYS A 72 12.58 8.58 -16.67
N CYS A 73 11.32 8.19 -16.81
CA CYS A 73 10.67 7.30 -15.85
C CYS A 73 10.76 5.86 -16.35
N CYS A 74 11.10 4.92 -15.46
CA CYS A 74 11.17 3.49 -15.75
C CYS A 74 10.28 2.75 -14.75
N VAL A 75 9.24 2.08 -15.23
CA VAL A 75 8.31 1.31 -14.37
C VAL A 75 8.84 -0.11 -14.22
N SER A 76 8.97 -0.58 -12.98
CA SER A 76 9.37 -1.96 -12.67
C SER A 76 8.13 -2.84 -12.61
N SER A 77 8.01 -3.77 -13.56
CA SER A 77 6.99 -4.82 -13.56
C SER A 77 7.42 -5.94 -12.60
N TYR A 78 7.27 -5.71 -11.29
CA TYR A 78 7.68 -6.67 -10.25
C TYR A 78 6.64 -7.77 -10.02
N ARG A 79 7.09 -8.95 -9.56
CA ARG A 79 6.18 -10.06 -9.24
C ARG A 79 5.33 -9.77 -8.00
N LEU A 80 4.02 -10.03 -8.10
CA LEU A 80 3.03 -9.79 -7.06
C LEU A 80 2.82 -11.00 -6.13
N ALA A 81 2.39 -10.72 -4.91
CA ALA A 81 1.88 -11.70 -3.95
C ALA A 81 0.35 -11.84 -4.10
N PRO A 82 -0.27 -12.99 -3.74
CA PRO A 82 0.28 -14.10 -2.95
C PRO A 82 1.18 -15.10 -3.69
N GLU A 83 1.22 -15.10 -5.02
CA GLU A 83 2.04 -16.05 -5.82
C GLU A 83 3.54 -15.85 -5.59
N ASN A 84 3.94 -14.60 -5.35
CA ASN A 84 5.32 -14.20 -5.13
C ASN A 84 5.52 -13.38 -3.86
N LEU A 85 5.45 -14.07 -2.73
CA LEU A 85 5.77 -13.58 -1.39
C LEU A 85 7.10 -12.80 -1.33
N PHE A 86 7.21 -11.93 -0.33
CA PHE A 86 8.44 -11.25 0.06
C PHE A 86 9.64 -12.23 0.16
N PRO A 87 10.84 -11.87 -0.35
CA PRO A 87 11.22 -10.59 -0.95
C PRO A 87 11.06 -10.53 -2.48
N LYS A 88 10.38 -11.48 -3.14
CA LYS A 88 10.47 -11.66 -4.60
C LYS A 88 10.19 -10.39 -5.43
N GLY A 89 9.16 -9.61 -5.10
CA GLY A 89 8.87 -8.34 -5.78
C GLY A 89 9.91 -7.25 -5.51
N LEU A 90 10.45 -7.18 -4.29
CA LEU A 90 11.56 -6.29 -3.95
C LEU A 90 12.83 -6.66 -4.71
N ASP A 91 13.17 -7.95 -4.81
CA ASP A 91 14.32 -8.41 -5.59
C ASP A 91 14.24 -7.94 -7.05
N ASP A 92 13.04 -7.88 -7.62
CA ASP A 92 12.82 -7.42 -8.99
C ASP A 92 13.00 -5.90 -9.11
N CYS A 93 12.44 -5.11 -8.18
CA CYS A 93 12.71 -3.67 -8.11
C CYS A 93 14.21 -3.37 -7.94
N VAL A 94 14.91 -4.13 -7.09
CA VAL A 94 16.37 -4.02 -6.87
C VAL A 94 17.16 -4.40 -8.13
N LYS A 95 16.71 -5.38 -8.92
CA LYS A 95 17.31 -5.70 -10.23
C LYS A 95 17.08 -4.57 -11.24
N THR A 96 15.85 -4.08 -11.37
CA THR A 96 15.49 -2.99 -12.32
C THR A 96 16.34 -1.74 -12.05
N ILE A 97 16.43 -1.28 -10.81
CA ILE A 97 17.19 -0.07 -10.48
C ILE A 97 18.70 -0.27 -10.66
N LYS A 98 19.27 -1.43 -10.27
CA LYS A 98 20.70 -1.73 -10.50
C LYS A 98 21.03 -1.77 -12.00
N TYR A 99 20.14 -2.33 -12.81
CA TYR A 99 20.28 -2.32 -14.26
C TYR A 99 20.23 -0.90 -14.80
N PHE A 100 19.23 -0.10 -14.41
CA PHE A 100 19.13 1.30 -14.84
C PHE A 100 20.34 2.15 -14.41
N MET A 101 20.84 1.99 -13.18
CA MET A 101 22.04 2.67 -12.69
C MET A 101 23.30 2.31 -13.49
N LYS A 102 23.43 1.06 -13.95
CA LYS A 102 24.53 0.60 -14.80
C LYS A 102 24.39 1.06 -16.25
N HIS A 103 23.17 1.23 -16.74
CA HIS A 103 22.84 1.47 -18.15
C HIS A 103 22.21 2.86 -18.42
N ALA A 104 22.31 3.80 -17.48
CA ALA A 104 21.65 5.11 -17.56
C ALA A 104 21.98 5.90 -18.85
N ALA A 105 23.25 5.84 -19.29
CA ALA A 105 23.71 6.51 -20.51
C ALA A 105 22.98 6.01 -21.78
N SER A 106 22.72 4.70 -21.91
CA SER A 106 21.93 4.16 -23.04
C SER A 106 20.45 4.54 -23.02
N PHE A 107 19.96 5.09 -21.90
CA PHE A 107 18.62 5.66 -21.77
C PHE A 107 18.60 7.21 -21.87
N GLY A 108 19.75 7.84 -22.11
CA GLY A 108 19.89 9.30 -22.10
C GLY A 108 19.66 9.91 -20.71
N ALA A 109 20.08 9.21 -19.65
CA ALA A 109 19.97 9.65 -18.25
C ALA A 109 21.34 9.72 -17.56
N ASP A 110 21.51 10.67 -16.65
CA ASP A 110 22.71 10.80 -15.80
C ASP A 110 22.60 9.84 -14.60
N ALA A 111 23.59 8.96 -14.45
CA ALA A 111 23.65 8.00 -13.35
C ALA A 111 23.76 8.67 -11.96
N GLN A 112 24.29 9.89 -11.86
CA GLN A 112 24.34 10.66 -10.60
C GLN A 112 22.99 11.28 -10.22
N ARG A 113 22.01 11.29 -11.13
CA ARG A 113 20.68 11.90 -10.99
C ARG A 113 19.58 10.83 -11.02
N ILE A 114 19.77 9.77 -10.26
CA ILE A 114 18.79 8.67 -10.15
C ILE A 114 18.04 8.77 -8.82
N ALA A 115 16.71 8.74 -8.91
CA ALA A 115 15.81 8.65 -7.78
C ALA A 115 15.01 7.34 -7.83
N VAL A 116 14.41 6.95 -6.69
CA VAL A 116 13.35 5.94 -6.64
C VAL A 116 12.06 6.60 -6.19
N ALA A 117 10.92 6.15 -6.73
CA ALA A 117 9.61 6.68 -6.41
C ALA A 117 8.60 5.54 -6.26
N GLY A 118 7.59 5.73 -5.42
CA GLY A 118 6.47 4.81 -5.29
C GLY A 118 5.39 5.30 -4.34
N ASP A 119 4.15 4.98 -4.67
CA ASP A 119 2.96 5.20 -3.86
C ASP A 119 2.61 3.95 -3.05
N SER A 120 1.85 4.06 -1.95
CA SER A 120 1.25 2.89 -1.29
C SER A 120 2.27 1.76 -1.00
N SER A 121 2.03 0.52 -1.47
CA SER A 121 2.98 -0.59 -1.44
C SER A 121 4.15 -0.44 -2.43
N GLY A 122 4.00 0.30 -3.52
CA GLY A 122 5.13 0.73 -4.37
C GLY A 122 6.13 1.61 -3.59
N GLY A 123 5.64 2.43 -2.67
CA GLY A 123 6.45 3.21 -1.74
C GLY A 123 7.07 2.37 -0.62
N ASN A 124 6.49 1.20 -0.30
CA ASN A 124 7.19 0.16 0.48
C ASN A 124 8.49 -0.24 -0.22
N LEU A 125 8.33 -0.66 -1.47
CA LEU A 125 9.41 -1.13 -2.32
C LEU A 125 10.44 -0.01 -2.56
N ALA A 126 10.03 1.24 -2.78
CA ALA A 126 10.97 2.36 -2.96
C ALA A 126 11.85 2.62 -1.71
N ALA A 127 11.28 2.60 -0.50
CA ALA A 127 12.04 2.73 0.74
C ALA A 127 12.98 1.52 0.96
N ALA A 128 12.46 0.30 0.78
CA ALA A 128 13.22 -0.93 0.91
C ALA A 128 14.35 -1.05 -0.13
N VAL A 129 14.15 -0.56 -1.36
CA VAL A 129 15.19 -0.43 -2.39
C VAL A 129 16.26 0.57 -1.96
N ALA A 130 15.89 1.76 -1.49
CA ALA A 130 16.85 2.78 -1.05
C ALA A 130 17.70 2.27 0.12
N LEU A 131 17.08 1.59 1.09
CA LEU A 131 17.73 0.88 2.18
C LEU A 131 18.68 -0.22 1.68
N ARG A 132 18.22 -1.05 0.74
CA ARG A 132 19.01 -2.17 0.19
C ARG A 132 20.25 -1.69 -0.57
N LEU A 133 20.10 -0.75 -1.49
CA LEU A 133 21.22 -0.16 -2.24
C LEU A 133 22.24 0.51 -1.30
N ARG A 134 21.77 1.17 -0.22
CA ARG A 134 22.64 1.73 0.81
C ARG A 134 23.42 0.67 1.57
N ASN A 135 22.73 -0.37 2.04
CA ASN A 135 23.34 -1.45 2.85
C ASN A 135 24.34 -2.27 2.00
N GLU A 136 24.06 -2.46 0.70
CA GLU A 136 24.98 -3.02 -0.30
C GLU A 136 26.08 -2.03 -0.78
N LYS A 137 26.11 -0.80 -0.25
CA LYS A 137 27.09 0.26 -0.54
C LYS A 137 27.18 0.65 -2.04
N MET A 138 26.07 0.53 -2.77
CA MET A 138 26.02 0.77 -4.22
C MET A 138 26.48 2.18 -4.63
N LYS A 139 27.02 2.25 -5.85
CA LYS A 139 27.53 3.47 -6.49
C LYS A 139 27.02 3.56 -7.94
N PRO A 140 26.66 4.75 -8.44
CA PRO A 140 26.46 6.01 -7.70
C PRO A 140 25.38 5.87 -6.60
N LYS A 141 25.28 6.84 -5.69
CA LYS A 141 24.19 6.84 -4.70
C LYS A 141 22.89 7.29 -5.36
N LEU A 142 21.74 6.82 -4.86
CA LEU A 142 20.48 7.50 -5.14
C LEU A 142 20.54 8.96 -4.68
N LYS A 143 20.04 9.87 -5.52
CA LYS A 143 19.94 11.30 -5.28
C LYS A 143 18.73 11.65 -4.41
N MET A 144 17.63 10.88 -4.56
CA MET A 144 16.35 11.10 -3.88
C MET A 144 15.56 9.80 -3.73
N GLN A 145 14.66 9.75 -2.76
CA GLN A 145 13.53 8.81 -2.72
C GLN A 145 12.23 9.61 -2.57
N ILE A 146 11.15 9.18 -3.22
CA ILE A 146 9.84 9.85 -3.22
C ILE A 146 8.80 8.83 -2.80
N LEU A 147 8.18 9.00 -1.63
CA LEU A 147 7.18 8.07 -1.14
C LEU A 147 5.82 8.78 -0.99
N ILE A 148 4.79 8.25 -1.64
CA ILE A 148 3.46 8.85 -1.70
C ILE A 148 2.50 7.98 -0.87
N TYR A 149 1.97 8.50 0.25
CA TYR A 149 1.12 7.76 1.21
C TYR A 149 1.50 6.27 1.46
N PRO A 150 2.78 5.89 1.61
CA PRO A 150 3.17 4.49 1.55
C PRO A 150 2.81 3.66 2.80
N VAL A 151 2.92 2.34 2.64
CA VAL A 151 2.55 1.29 3.62
C VAL A 151 3.81 0.57 4.11
N LEU A 152 4.20 0.70 5.38
CA LEU A 152 5.61 0.45 5.70
C LEU A 152 5.95 -0.15 7.08
N GLN A 153 4.98 -0.47 7.95
CA GLN A 153 5.18 -1.51 8.97
C GLN A 153 3.98 -2.45 9.19
N ALA A 154 4.29 -3.68 9.61
CA ALA A 154 3.36 -4.77 9.85
C ALA A 154 3.32 -5.24 11.32
N PHE A 155 3.73 -4.38 12.27
CA PHE A 155 3.90 -4.70 13.68
C PHE A 155 2.79 -4.15 14.59
N ASP A 156 2.33 -2.93 14.36
CA ASP A 156 1.23 -2.31 15.11
C ASP A 156 0.13 -1.80 14.16
N PHE A 157 -1.00 -2.51 14.14
CA PHE A 157 -2.23 -2.15 13.42
C PHE A 157 -3.21 -1.34 14.29
N ASN A 158 -2.68 -0.65 15.31
CA ASN A 158 -3.40 0.25 16.22
C ASN A 158 -2.66 1.59 16.42
N THR A 159 -2.04 2.14 15.39
CA THR A 159 -1.75 3.59 15.34
C THR A 159 -3.07 4.37 15.35
N PRO A 160 -3.08 5.67 15.71
CA PRO A 160 -4.29 6.49 15.64
C PRO A 160 -4.94 6.44 14.25
N SER A 161 -4.16 6.57 13.17
CA SER A 161 -4.67 6.40 11.81
C SER A 161 -5.33 5.06 11.53
N TYR A 162 -4.79 3.96 12.06
CA TYR A 162 -5.34 2.62 11.86
C TYR A 162 -6.66 2.40 12.61
N GLN A 163 -6.93 3.20 13.65
CA GLN A 163 -8.18 3.16 14.42
C GLN A 163 -9.20 4.16 13.88
N GLU A 164 -8.78 5.39 13.56
CA GLU A 164 -9.61 6.44 12.96
C GLU A 164 -10.16 6.03 11.59
N HIS A 165 -9.33 5.45 10.73
CA HIS A 165 -9.70 4.97 9.40
C HIS A 165 -10.07 3.47 9.37
N ALA A 166 -10.49 2.89 10.51
CA ALA A 166 -10.73 1.45 10.62
C ALA A 166 -11.88 0.91 9.74
N CYS A 167 -12.68 1.80 9.13
CA CYS A 167 -13.79 1.49 8.22
C CYS A 167 -13.81 2.38 6.96
N ASP A 168 -12.66 2.94 6.55
CA ASP A 168 -12.59 3.83 5.37
C ASP A 168 -12.99 3.11 4.06
N PRO A 169 -13.89 3.67 3.23
CA PRO A 169 -14.53 2.96 2.13
C PRO A 169 -13.62 2.63 0.94
N TYR A 170 -12.38 3.15 0.93
CA TYR A 170 -11.37 2.85 -0.09
C TYR A 170 -10.29 1.88 0.41
N LEU A 171 -9.96 1.91 1.70
CA LEU A 171 -8.86 1.13 2.28
C LEU A 171 -8.98 1.07 3.81
N ASP A 172 -9.79 0.15 4.31
CA ASP A 172 -9.94 -0.06 5.75
C ASP A 172 -8.77 -0.87 6.36
N ARG A 173 -8.73 -0.89 7.70
CA ARG A 173 -7.70 -1.60 8.48
C ARG A 173 -7.65 -3.10 8.19
N SER A 174 -8.77 -3.75 7.90
CA SER A 174 -8.81 -5.20 7.64
C SER A 174 -8.17 -5.55 6.29
N TRP A 175 -8.43 -4.75 5.25
CA TRP A 175 -7.74 -4.88 3.96
C TRP A 175 -6.25 -4.62 4.07
N MET A 176 -5.85 -3.61 4.85
CA MET A 176 -4.44 -3.35 5.13
C MET A 176 -3.74 -4.54 5.80
N ILE A 177 -4.38 -5.18 6.77
CA ILE A 177 -3.85 -6.40 7.41
C ILE A 177 -3.80 -7.55 6.39
N ALA A 178 -4.82 -7.72 5.55
CA ALA A 178 -4.85 -8.76 4.52
C ALA A 178 -3.71 -8.61 3.50
N PHE A 179 -3.46 -7.40 2.99
CA PHE A 179 -2.34 -7.14 2.06
C PHE A 179 -0.98 -7.46 2.69
N TRP A 180 -0.76 -7.08 3.95
CA TRP A 180 0.47 -7.46 4.68
C TRP A 180 0.62 -8.97 4.84
N MET A 181 -0.46 -9.68 5.17
CA MET A 181 -0.44 -11.12 5.32
C MET A 181 -0.19 -11.84 3.99
N TRP A 182 -0.86 -11.43 2.92
CA TRP A 182 -0.61 -11.95 1.57
C TRP A 182 0.82 -11.70 1.11
N TYR A 183 1.39 -10.52 1.38
CA TYR A 183 2.77 -10.20 1.00
C TYR A 183 3.82 -11.01 1.77
N GLY A 184 3.65 -11.21 3.08
CA GLY A 184 4.61 -11.90 3.94
C GLY A 184 4.47 -13.43 3.98
N TYR A 185 3.25 -13.94 3.91
CA TYR A 185 2.90 -15.32 4.28
C TYR A 185 1.95 -16.02 3.29
N GLY A 186 1.40 -15.28 2.32
CA GLY A 186 0.41 -15.78 1.38
C GLY A 186 -0.98 -15.87 2.00
N ASN A 187 -1.80 -16.82 1.54
CA ASN A 187 -3.20 -16.96 1.95
C ASN A 187 -3.33 -17.48 3.40
N MET A 188 -3.11 -16.57 4.35
CA MET A 188 -3.33 -16.79 5.78
C MET A 188 -4.81 -17.06 6.11
N PRO A 189 -5.12 -17.90 7.11
CA PRO A 189 -6.50 -18.11 7.57
C PRO A 189 -7.15 -16.80 8.03
N THR A 190 -8.44 -16.62 7.73
CA THR A 190 -9.21 -15.43 8.14
C THR A 190 -9.30 -15.27 9.66
N SER A 191 -9.12 -16.34 10.44
CA SER A 191 -9.00 -16.31 11.90
C SER A 191 -7.77 -15.54 12.41
N MET A 192 -6.78 -15.26 11.57
CA MET A 192 -5.65 -14.38 11.92
C MET A 192 -6.04 -12.90 12.00
N LEU A 193 -7.09 -12.47 11.29
CA LEU A 193 -7.51 -11.06 11.24
C LEU A 193 -7.82 -10.47 12.64
N PRO A 194 -8.69 -11.06 13.49
CA PRO A 194 -8.95 -10.52 14.83
C PRO A 194 -7.71 -10.49 15.74
N ILE A 195 -6.80 -11.46 15.59
CA ILE A 195 -5.54 -11.56 16.35
C ILE A 195 -4.59 -10.41 15.97
N LEU A 196 -4.55 -10.03 14.69
CA LEU A 196 -3.76 -8.92 14.17
C LEU A 196 -4.40 -7.56 14.51
N MET A 197 -5.73 -7.45 14.42
CA MET A 197 -6.48 -6.24 14.79
C MET A 197 -6.37 -5.91 16.29
N SER A 198 -6.33 -6.92 17.16
CA SER A 198 -6.20 -6.74 18.62
C SER A 198 -4.76 -6.57 19.13
N SER A 199 -3.75 -6.68 18.26
CA SER A 199 -2.33 -6.74 18.66
C SER A 199 -1.93 -7.98 19.48
N GLU A 200 -2.77 -9.03 19.53
CA GLU A 200 -2.46 -10.34 20.13
C GLU A 200 -1.35 -11.07 19.36
N HIS A 201 -1.04 -10.69 18.13
CA HIS A 201 0.07 -11.27 17.36
C HIS A 201 1.47 -10.98 17.93
N SER A 202 1.62 -10.09 18.92
CA SER A 202 2.92 -9.69 19.50
C SER A 202 2.96 -9.73 21.03
N THR A 203 4.04 -10.30 21.60
CA THR A 203 4.24 -10.40 23.06
C THR A 203 4.63 -9.06 23.69
N ALA A 204 4.51 -8.94 25.02
CA ALA A 204 4.97 -7.74 25.74
C ALA A 204 6.49 -7.49 25.54
N ALA A 205 7.30 -8.55 25.48
CA ALA A 205 8.73 -8.45 25.17
C ALA A 205 9.01 -7.95 23.74
N ALA A 206 8.18 -8.34 22.77
CA ALA A 206 8.22 -7.79 21.42
C ALA A 206 7.84 -6.30 21.41
N LYS A 207 6.75 -5.92 22.09
CA LYS A 207 6.32 -4.51 22.23
C LYS A 207 7.38 -3.65 22.91
N ALA A 208 8.07 -4.14 23.95
CA ALA A 208 9.21 -3.46 24.56
C ALA A 208 10.44 -3.33 23.62
N THR A 209 10.66 -4.29 22.72
CA THR A 209 11.81 -4.30 21.81
C THR A 209 11.62 -3.40 20.59
N TYR A 210 10.43 -3.45 19.98
CA TYR A 210 10.11 -2.84 18.69
C TYR A 210 9.16 -1.63 18.80
N GLY A 211 8.45 -1.43 19.92
CA GLY A 211 7.49 -0.35 20.11
C GLY A 211 8.08 1.06 19.93
N LYS A 212 9.36 1.25 20.28
CA LYS A 212 10.13 2.47 20.03
C LYS A 212 10.28 2.88 18.55
N TYR A 213 9.93 2.00 17.62
CA TYR A 213 9.92 2.30 16.19
C TYR A 213 8.54 2.78 15.73
N VAL A 214 7.46 2.33 16.38
CA VAL A 214 6.05 2.78 16.21
C VAL A 214 5.64 3.78 17.31
N ASP A 215 6.58 4.64 17.72
CA ASP A 215 6.41 5.51 18.88
C ASP A 215 5.39 6.64 18.60
N ARG A 216 4.20 6.51 19.20
CA ARG A 216 3.10 7.48 19.07
C ARG A 216 3.43 8.85 19.68
N SER A 217 4.43 8.97 20.55
CA SER A 217 4.77 10.25 21.21
C SER A 217 5.30 11.33 20.25
N VAL A 218 5.76 10.94 19.05
CA VAL A 218 6.22 11.87 18.00
C VAL A 218 5.09 12.46 17.14
N LEU A 219 3.84 11.99 17.33
CA LEU A 219 2.67 12.49 16.62
C LEU A 219 2.17 13.81 17.24
N ALA A 220 1.39 14.59 16.50
CA ALA A 220 0.73 15.77 17.06
C ALA A 220 -0.24 15.39 18.20
N ALA A 221 -0.38 16.24 19.22
CA ALA A 221 -1.11 15.91 20.45
C ALA A 221 -2.59 15.60 20.20
N ASP A 222 -3.21 16.23 19.21
CA ASP A 222 -4.58 15.97 18.77
C ASP A 222 -4.74 14.64 18.01
N ILE A 223 -3.65 14.09 17.47
CA ILE A 223 -3.60 12.74 16.87
C ILE A 223 -3.37 11.70 17.97
N GLN A 224 -2.47 11.99 18.93
CA GLN A 224 -2.26 11.13 20.11
C GLN A 224 -3.56 10.93 20.90
N ALA A 225 -4.38 11.98 21.03
CA ALA A 225 -5.67 11.94 21.73
C ALA A 225 -6.75 11.07 21.05
N ARG A 226 -6.55 10.61 19.80
CA ARG A 226 -7.48 9.72 19.07
C ARG A 226 -7.21 8.23 19.33
N TYR A 227 -6.13 7.90 20.04
CA TYR A 227 -5.74 6.51 20.32
C TYR A 227 -6.63 5.87 21.40
N ASP A 228 -7.32 4.78 21.06
CA ASP A 228 -8.01 3.92 22.01
C ASP A 228 -7.18 2.66 22.33
N PRO A 229 -6.63 2.52 23.55
CA PRO A 229 -5.95 1.30 23.98
C PRO A 229 -6.89 0.16 24.39
N SER A 230 -8.20 0.38 24.52
CA SER A 230 -9.12 -0.55 25.22
C SER A 230 -9.17 -1.96 24.61
N ASN A 231 -9.01 -2.06 23.29
CA ASN A 231 -9.02 -3.31 22.53
C ASN A 231 -7.61 -3.82 22.15
N VAL A 232 -6.54 -3.24 22.73
CA VAL A 232 -5.15 -3.53 22.37
C VAL A 232 -4.51 -4.48 23.39
N VAL A 233 -4.36 -5.75 23.01
CA VAL A 233 -3.77 -6.82 23.83
C VAL A 233 -2.29 -6.53 24.09
N VAL A 234 -1.95 -6.21 25.34
CA VAL A 234 -0.56 -5.86 25.73
C VAL A 234 0.38 -7.06 25.56
N ASN A 235 0.05 -8.23 26.11
CA ASN A 235 0.86 -9.43 26.00
C ASN A 235 0.17 -10.51 25.15
N GLY A 236 0.50 -10.52 23.86
CA GLY A 236 -0.05 -11.46 22.89
C GLY A 236 0.58 -12.86 22.89
N ASN A 237 0.14 -13.68 21.94
CA ASN A 237 0.46 -15.09 21.78
C ASN A 237 1.91 -15.31 21.30
N ALA A 238 2.74 -15.93 22.14
CA ALA A 238 4.16 -16.16 21.86
C ALA A 238 4.43 -17.12 20.69
N THR A 239 3.54 -18.08 20.42
CA THR A 239 3.67 -19.02 19.29
C THR A 239 3.40 -18.30 17.96
N ILE A 240 2.37 -17.45 17.94
CA ILE A 240 2.05 -16.61 16.77
C ILE A 240 3.18 -15.61 16.53
N TRP A 241 3.65 -14.92 17.58
CA TRP A 241 4.79 -14.01 17.46
C TRP A 241 6.04 -14.71 16.90
N LYS A 242 6.37 -15.91 17.39
CA LYS A 242 7.52 -16.71 16.90
C LYS A 242 7.42 -17.03 15.40
N HIS A 243 6.22 -17.23 14.87
CA HIS A 243 6.00 -17.46 13.43
C HIS A 243 6.12 -16.17 12.62
N LEU A 244 5.56 -15.05 13.11
CA LEU A 244 5.51 -13.80 12.37
C LEU A 244 6.83 -13.00 12.42
N GLN A 245 7.53 -13.00 13.57
CA GLN A 245 8.69 -12.17 13.85
C GLN A 245 9.74 -12.12 12.70
N PRO A 246 10.16 -13.22 12.07
CA PRO A 246 11.25 -13.20 11.07
C PRO A 246 10.95 -12.37 9.81
N ILE A 247 9.66 -12.18 9.48
CA ILE A 247 9.21 -11.39 8.32
C ILE A 247 8.71 -10.02 8.78
N VAL A 248 7.82 -9.95 9.79
CA VAL A 248 7.33 -8.66 10.33
C VAL A 248 8.48 -7.75 10.76
N THR A 249 9.55 -8.29 11.36
CA THR A 249 10.68 -7.48 11.86
C THR A 249 11.83 -7.32 10.85
N ASN A 250 11.65 -7.79 9.61
CA ASN A 250 12.64 -7.67 8.56
C ASN A 250 12.73 -6.23 8.03
N GLU A 251 13.95 -5.68 8.02
CA GLU A 251 14.22 -4.28 7.64
C GLU A 251 13.77 -3.93 6.21
N TYR A 252 13.60 -4.92 5.32
CA TYR A 252 13.13 -4.69 3.95
C TYR A 252 11.63 -5.00 3.74
N PHE A 253 10.96 -5.62 4.72
CA PHE A 253 9.52 -5.90 4.69
C PHE A 253 8.74 -4.79 5.37
N SER A 254 9.16 -4.45 6.60
CA SER A 254 8.65 -3.34 7.39
C SER A 254 9.80 -2.37 7.67
N PRO A 255 10.14 -1.46 6.74
CA PRO A 255 11.32 -0.64 6.92
C PRO A 255 11.27 0.31 8.11
N LEU A 256 10.14 0.50 8.83
CA LEU A 256 10.16 1.26 10.11
C LEU A 256 11.06 0.57 11.12
N LEU A 257 11.09 -0.75 11.09
CA LEU A 257 11.82 -1.60 12.04
C LEU A 257 13.28 -1.77 11.63
N ALA A 258 13.64 -1.31 10.43
CA ALA A 258 15.02 -0.95 10.11
C ALA A 258 15.50 0.17 11.05
N LYS A 259 16.83 0.31 11.19
CA LYS A 259 17.38 1.48 11.92
C LYS A 259 17.01 2.82 11.27
N THR A 260 16.61 2.81 9.99
CA THR A 260 15.90 3.92 9.31
C THR A 260 14.82 3.32 8.37
N ASP A 261 13.51 3.27 8.68
CA ASP A 261 12.53 4.36 8.94
C ASP A 261 11.54 4.63 7.75
N VAL A 262 10.26 5.09 7.96
CA VAL A 262 9.13 5.04 6.95
C VAL A 262 7.85 5.91 7.14
N LEU A 263 6.90 6.00 6.16
CA LEU A 263 5.55 6.68 6.18
C LEU A 263 4.30 5.77 6.45
N ARG A 264 3.05 6.14 6.90
CA ARG A 264 2.18 7.38 6.99
C ARG A 264 2.00 8.09 8.36
N ASP A 265 1.28 7.55 9.36
CA ASP A 265 1.34 8.02 10.77
C ASP A 265 2.72 7.68 11.32
N GLU A 266 3.08 6.42 11.06
CA GLU A 266 4.42 5.89 10.80
C GLU A 266 5.34 6.96 10.17
N GLY A 267 4.82 7.87 9.36
CA GLY A 267 5.51 8.91 8.59
C GLY A 267 5.66 10.29 9.15
N THR A 268 4.83 10.69 10.09
CA THR A 268 5.30 11.69 11.04
C THR A 268 6.51 11.11 11.78
N MET A 269 6.55 9.78 12.00
CA MET A 269 7.77 9.07 12.42
C MET A 269 8.85 9.00 11.31
N TYR A 270 8.56 8.84 9.99
CA TYR A 270 9.57 8.97 8.90
C TYR A 270 10.31 10.28 9.02
N ILE A 271 9.51 11.34 9.08
CA ILE A 271 10.02 12.69 8.94
C ILE A 271 10.81 13.03 10.21
N ALA A 272 10.36 12.59 11.39
CA ALA A 272 11.12 12.69 12.62
C ALA A 272 12.45 11.93 12.59
N ARG A 273 12.45 10.65 12.16
CA ARG A 273 13.62 9.76 12.27
C ARG A 273 14.62 9.92 11.11
N LEU A 274 14.20 10.21 9.89
CA LEU A 274 15.11 10.62 8.81
C LEU A 274 15.82 11.92 9.17
N ARG A 275 15.10 12.90 9.73
CA ARG A 275 15.70 14.15 10.23
C ARG A 275 16.65 13.88 11.39
N ALA A 276 16.30 13.01 12.34
CA ALA A 276 17.20 12.58 13.42
C ALA A 276 18.44 11.82 12.90
N ALA A 277 18.34 11.13 11.76
CA ALA A 277 19.44 10.50 11.05
C ALA A 277 20.23 11.47 10.13
N GLY A 278 19.95 12.78 10.18
CA GLY A 278 20.64 13.81 9.39
C GLY A 278 20.27 13.86 7.90
N VAL A 279 19.17 13.22 7.49
CA VAL A 279 18.69 13.24 6.11
C VAL A 279 17.78 14.45 5.89
N LYS A 280 17.97 15.18 4.78
CA LYS A 280 17.07 16.27 4.37
C LYS A 280 15.71 15.67 3.97
N VAL A 281 14.63 16.15 4.61
CA VAL A 281 13.25 15.72 4.31
C VAL A 281 12.34 16.91 4.14
N GLU A 282 11.89 17.11 2.90
CA GLU A 282 10.70 17.90 2.59
C GLU A 282 9.45 17.06 2.81
N HIS A 283 8.35 17.70 3.21
CA HIS A 283 7.06 17.04 3.43
C HIS A 283 5.91 18.01 3.14
N ALA A 284 4.92 17.53 2.40
CA ALA A 284 3.61 18.16 2.28
C ALA A 284 2.56 17.16 2.79
N HIS A 285 1.77 17.58 3.78
CA HIS A 285 0.61 16.83 4.24
C HIS A 285 -0.64 17.33 3.51
N TYR A 286 -1.45 16.39 3.04
CA TYR A 286 -2.73 16.67 2.37
C TYR A 286 -3.83 15.92 3.12
N GLN A 287 -4.89 16.62 3.53
CA GLN A 287 -6.07 16.01 4.14
C GLN A 287 -6.89 15.33 3.04
N ALA A 288 -6.61 14.05 2.80
CA ALA A 288 -7.22 13.24 1.76
C ALA A 288 -7.17 11.75 2.08
N LEU A 289 -7.97 10.99 1.34
CA LEU A 289 -8.00 9.53 1.36
C LEU A 289 -6.77 8.94 0.66
N HIS A 290 -6.48 7.67 0.95
CA HIS A 290 -5.46 6.89 0.25
C HIS A 290 -5.79 6.75 -1.24
N ALA A 291 -4.79 6.47 -2.08
CA ALA A 291 -4.93 6.34 -3.54
C ALA A 291 -5.42 7.61 -4.28
N LEU A 292 -5.42 8.79 -3.64
CA LEU A 292 -5.92 10.03 -4.25
C LEU A 292 -5.23 10.40 -5.56
N VAL A 293 -3.90 10.22 -5.69
CA VAL A 293 -3.17 10.67 -6.89
C VAL A 293 -3.37 9.78 -8.10
N ASP A 294 -4.01 8.62 -7.93
CA ASP A 294 -4.44 7.73 -9.01
C ASP A 294 -5.52 8.42 -9.89
N ASN A 295 -6.28 9.38 -9.33
CA ASN A 295 -7.28 10.15 -10.05
C ASN A 295 -6.86 11.62 -10.28
N LEU A 296 -5.96 11.83 -11.23
CA LEU A 296 -5.47 13.15 -11.64
C LEU A 296 -6.53 14.08 -12.25
N SER A 297 -7.78 13.64 -12.47
CA SER A 297 -8.88 14.54 -12.85
C SER A 297 -9.36 15.43 -11.69
N ILE A 298 -9.07 15.04 -10.45
CA ILE A 298 -9.33 15.86 -9.27
C ILE A 298 -8.25 16.96 -9.20
N PRO A 299 -8.61 18.27 -9.24
CA PRO A 299 -7.60 19.34 -9.28
C PRO A 299 -6.64 19.35 -8.09
N PHE A 300 -7.13 18.95 -6.92
CA PHE A 300 -6.32 18.79 -5.70
C PHE A 300 -5.28 17.65 -5.82
N ALA A 301 -5.65 16.53 -6.44
CA ALA A 301 -4.74 15.41 -6.71
C ALA A 301 -3.68 15.79 -7.74
N SER A 302 -4.10 16.42 -8.84
CA SER A 302 -3.18 16.97 -9.85
C SER A 302 -2.20 17.96 -9.24
N ASN A 303 -2.66 18.89 -8.40
CA ASN A 303 -1.81 19.86 -7.73
C ASN A 303 -0.78 19.20 -6.80
N ALA A 304 -1.17 18.19 -6.02
CA ALA A 304 -0.25 17.44 -5.17
C ALA A 304 0.87 16.75 -5.97
N VAL A 305 0.55 16.22 -7.17
CA VAL A 305 1.55 15.65 -8.09
C VAL A 305 2.42 16.72 -8.73
N ASN A 306 1.85 17.86 -9.14
CA ASN A 306 2.61 18.97 -9.71
C ASN A 306 3.68 19.50 -8.73
N VAL A 307 3.35 19.64 -7.44
CA VAL A 307 4.32 20.01 -6.39
C VAL A 307 5.49 19.02 -6.31
N MET A 308 5.25 17.71 -6.43
CA MET A 308 6.31 16.70 -6.46
C MET A 308 7.14 16.75 -7.76
N VAL A 309 6.50 16.97 -8.91
CA VAL A 309 7.14 17.09 -10.22
C VAL A 309 8.01 18.35 -10.31
N ASP A 310 7.58 19.47 -9.74
CA ASP A 310 8.36 20.71 -9.74
C ASP A 310 9.50 20.67 -8.71
N TYR A 311 9.31 20.02 -7.56
CA TYR A 311 10.41 19.71 -6.64
C TYR A 311 11.48 18.82 -7.32
N LEU A 312 11.07 17.83 -8.12
CA LEU A 312 11.96 17.03 -8.95
C LEU A 312 12.75 17.89 -9.94
N LYS A 313 12.07 18.70 -10.77
CA LYS A 313 12.71 19.62 -11.74
C LYS A 313 13.73 20.57 -11.10
N ALA A 314 13.56 20.94 -9.82
CA ALA A 314 14.44 21.84 -9.11
C ALA A 314 15.65 21.17 -8.41
N ASN A 315 15.63 19.84 -8.21
CA ASN A 315 16.62 19.15 -7.35
C ASN A 315 17.38 17.99 -8.02
N MET A 316 16.98 17.60 -9.24
CA MET A 316 17.53 16.46 -9.99
C MET A 316 18.39 16.90 -11.17
#